data_AF-A0A6E8VWL8-F1
#
_entry.id   AF-A0A6E8VWL8-F1
#
_cell.length_a   1.000
_cell.length_b   1.000
_cell.length_c   1.000
_cell.angle_alpha   90.00
_cell.angle_beta   90.00
_cell.angle_gamma   90.00
#
_symmetry.space_group_name_H-M   'P 1'
#
loop_
_entity.id
_entity.type
_entity.pdbx_description
1 polymer ?
#
loop_
_entity_poly.entity_id
_entity_poly.type
_entity_poly.pdbx_seq_one_letter_code
_entity_poly.pdbx_strand_id
1 'polypeptide(L)'
;MTETDVQAPAVEETKPEGNEENATATVSTTEAAIIRQLEYYFGDANLAKDKFMKDQIAKDEGWVPLDVLLTFKRLKSLSEDKKVIVDAIAKSDEGLVEVSEDREKLRRHPERPLPEMNEERRQEIYARTVYVKGFAPQNGTTMSELVEFFEPFTKVTNIVMRKYHDKPTKKYLFKGSVFVTFAEKEQCEKFLAQGPLKYKGKELICKMQNDYYEAKKVEIKERAEKIEERKRKKEEGNNALLAQLPTGACVFMEGLGKETTRESIKEAIRALDETLEFAYIDYQKGDASGYVRFNKQDAGKQLLEKLTDKKLKIDDAEVTAELLVDEKETEYLKKIAEEQAKRKVNAKNKGRGNRGNNNRNHHSGGNNKRKRDRNAEQQEDGDGGEPPVKKDATGKEATKPTAESEAKAAAE
;
A
#
# COMPACT_ATOMS: atom_id res chain seq x y z
N MET A 1 66.60 49.89 -42.52
CA MET A 1 68.01 49.49 -42.40
C MET A 1 68.06 48.51 -41.23
N THR A 2 67.79 47.22 -41.51
CA THR A 2 68.76 46.13 -41.81
C THR A 2 69.40 45.61 -40.52
N GLU A 3 68.99 44.42 -40.07
CA GLU A 3 69.76 43.13 -40.10
C GLU A 3 70.58 42.98 -38.79
N THR A 4 70.76 41.87 -38.07
CA THR A 4 70.77 40.39 -38.27
C THR A 4 71.00 39.81 -36.83
N ASP A 5 70.32 38.80 -36.31
CA ASP A 5 70.43 37.32 -36.48
C ASP A 5 70.99 36.62 -35.21
N VAL A 6 70.62 35.33 -35.04
CA VAL A 6 71.14 34.24 -34.20
C VAL A 6 70.37 33.84 -32.92
N GLN A 7 70.17 32.52 -32.81
CA GLN A 7 69.19 31.75 -32.06
C GLN A 7 69.84 30.76 -31.07
N ALA A 8 69.17 30.53 -29.92
CA ALA A 8 69.23 29.37 -28.96
C ALA A 8 70.52 29.17 -28.11
N PRO A 9 70.48 28.54 -26.89
CA PRO A 9 69.59 27.42 -26.49
C PRO A 9 69.06 27.33 -25.03
N ALA A 10 68.10 26.40 -24.86
CA ALA A 10 67.79 25.47 -23.75
C ALA A 10 67.94 25.89 -22.28
N VAL A 11 66.85 25.71 -21.50
CA VAL A 11 66.91 25.37 -20.07
C VAL A 11 65.95 24.22 -19.80
N GLU A 12 66.53 23.12 -19.35
CA GLU A 12 65.92 21.87 -18.90
C GLU A 12 66.06 21.78 -17.37
N GLU A 13 65.07 21.12 -16.77
CA GLU A 13 64.95 20.46 -15.46
C GLU A 13 66.08 20.58 -14.40
N THR A 14 65.68 20.90 -13.16
CA THR A 14 66.33 20.38 -11.94
C THR A 14 65.31 20.01 -10.87
N LYS A 15 65.31 18.72 -10.51
CA LYS A 15 64.82 18.11 -9.25
C LYS A 15 65.38 18.83 -8.01
N PRO A 16 64.74 18.66 -6.83
CA PRO A 16 65.41 17.84 -5.83
C PRO A 16 64.49 16.83 -5.13
N GLU A 17 64.92 15.56 -5.13
CA GLU A 17 64.74 14.62 -4.01
C GLU A 17 65.60 15.13 -2.83
N GLY A 18 65.28 14.97 -1.57
CA GLY A 18 64.11 14.47 -0.87
C GLY A 18 64.35 14.70 0.63
N ASN A 19 63.30 14.65 1.46
CA ASN A 19 63.41 14.10 2.80
C ASN A 19 62.03 13.72 3.32
N GLU A 20 62.01 12.58 3.99
CA GLU A 20 60.87 11.83 4.48
C GLU A 20 60.14 12.51 5.65
N GLU A 21 58.96 11.95 5.99
CA GLU A 21 58.18 12.14 7.22
C GLU A 21 57.17 13.32 7.28
N ASN A 22 55.98 13.08 6.70
CA ASN A 22 54.71 13.23 7.43
C ASN A 22 53.59 12.52 6.67
N ALA A 23 53.38 11.25 7.00
CA ALA A 23 52.25 10.46 6.50
C ALA A 23 51.02 10.68 7.40
N THR A 24 50.29 11.77 7.15
CA THR A 24 48.86 11.82 7.48
C THR A 24 48.11 11.14 6.34
N ALA A 25 47.72 9.88 6.55
CA ALA A 25 47.04 9.06 5.56
C ALA A 25 45.70 9.71 5.13
N THR A 26 45.68 10.34 3.96
CA THR A 26 44.45 10.78 3.31
C THR A 26 43.64 9.55 2.92
N VAL A 27 42.50 9.31 3.57
CA VAL A 27 41.56 8.26 3.22
C VAL A 27 41.13 8.45 1.76
N SER A 28 41.31 7.43 0.92
CA SER A 28 40.89 7.49 -0.48
C SER A 28 39.36 7.55 -0.59
N THR A 29 38.83 8.09 -1.70
CA THR A 29 37.38 8.16 -1.94
C THR A 29 36.70 6.80 -1.83
N THR A 30 37.37 5.74 -2.26
CA THR A 30 36.87 4.36 -2.17
C THR A 30 36.85 3.85 -0.73
N GLU A 31 37.91 4.09 0.06
CA GLU A 31 37.95 3.74 1.48
C GLU A 31 36.86 4.48 2.27
N ALA A 32 36.66 5.77 2.00
CA ALA A 32 35.59 6.55 2.61
C ALA A 32 34.19 6.00 2.29
N ALA A 33 33.97 5.52 1.05
CA ALA A 33 32.72 4.88 0.67
C ALA A 33 32.52 3.52 1.37
N ILE A 34 33.59 2.74 1.57
CA ILE A 34 33.56 1.47 2.32
C ILE A 34 33.22 1.73 3.78
N ILE A 35 33.90 2.68 4.43
CA ILE A 35 33.67 3.08 5.82
C ILE A 35 32.21 3.48 6.01
N ARG A 36 31.70 4.44 5.22
CA ARG A 36 30.31 4.88 5.27
C ARG A 36 29.32 3.72 5.08
N GLN A 37 29.64 2.76 4.21
CA GLN A 37 28.74 1.63 3.93
C GLN A 37 28.71 0.61 5.07
N LEU A 38 29.85 0.36 5.74
CA LEU A 38 29.93 -0.49 6.92
C LEU A 38 29.27 0.16 8.14
N GLU A 39 29.57 1.44 8.39
CA GLU A 39 28.93 2.23 9.45
C GLU A 39 27.42 2.29 9.25
N TYR A 40 26.95 2.37 8.01
CA TYR A 40 25.52 2.26 7.72
C TYR A 40 24.95 0.89 8.13
N TYR A 41 25.62 -0.21 7.80
CA TYR A 41 25.11 -1.56 8.12
C TYR A 41 25.03 -1.80 9.63
N PHE A 42 26.03 -1.36 10.37
CA PHE A 42 26.09 -1.44 11.84
C PHE A 42 25.42 -0.24 12.55
N GLY A 43 24.92 0.74 11.79
CA GLY A 43 24.28 1.93 12.32
C GLY A 43 22.87 1.67 12.85
N ASP A 44 22.40 2.55 13.74
CA ASP A 44 21.10 2.45 14.42
C ASP A 44 19.94 2.28 13.44
N ALA A 45 19.95 3.06 12.36
CA ALA A 45 18.85 3.12 11.41
C ALA A 45 18.67 1.84 10.60
N ASN A 46 19.77 1.16 10.26
CA ASN A 46 19.73 -0.11 9.53
C ASN A 46 19.51 -1.28 10.49
N LEU A 47 20.34 -1.41 11.53
CA LEU A 47 20.25 -2.51 12.48
C LEU A 47 18.90 -2.61 13.17
N ALA A 48 18.18 -1.50 13.39
CA ALA A 48 16.83 -1.57 13.95
C ALA A 48 15.83 -2.35 13.06
N LYS A 49 16.06 -2.40 11.74
CA LYS A 49 15.13 -3.00 10.75
C LYS A 49 15.66 -4.26 10.10
N ASP A 50 16.98 -4.36 9.94
CA ASP A 50 17.63 -5.44 9.20
C ASP A 50 17.65 -6.73 10.02
N LYS A 51 16.71 -7.62 9.73
CA LYS A 51 16.60 -8.92 10.40
C LYS A 51 17.83 -9.80 10.15
N PHE A 52 18.38 -9.78 8.93
CA PHE A 52 19.53 -10.61 8.60
C PHE A 52 20.76 -10.19 9.41
N MET A 53 21.05 -8.88 9.48
CA MET A 53 22.16 -8.39 10.30
C MET A 53 21.97 -8.71 11.79
N LYS A 54 20.76 -8.52 12.35
CA LYS A 54 20.46 -8.92 13.74
C LYS A 54 20.71 -10.41 13.97
N ASP A 55 20.24 -11.25 13.06
CA ASP A 55 20.37 -12.70 13.15
C ASP A 55 21.84 -13.13 13.07
N GLN A 56 22.71 -12.43 12.32
CA GLN A 56 24.15 -12.73 12.28
C GLN A 56 24.87 -12.26 13.55
N ILE A 57 24.59 -11.05 14.03
CA ILE A 57 25.15 -10.50 15.27
C ILE A 57 24.80 -11.38 16.47
N ALA A 58 23.60 -11.96 16.50
CA ALA A 58 23.15 -12.83 17.59
C ALA A 58 23.86 -14.20 17.65
N LYS A 59 24.58 -14.62 16.60
CA LYS A 59 25.20 -15.95 16.54
C LYS A 59 26.56 -16.05 17.23
N ASP A 60 27.33 -14.96 17.22
CA ASP A 60 28.74 -14.98 17.62
C ASP A 60 29.11 -13.73 18.41
N GLU A 61 28.40 -13.47 19.52
CA GLU A 61 28.70 -12.35 20.44
C GLU A 61 28.83 -10.97 19.76
N GLY A 62 28.07 -10.76 18.68
CA GLY A 62 28.09 -9.55 17.87
C GLY A 62 29.06 -9.53 16.70
N TRP A 63 29.94 -10.52 16.57
CA TRP A 63 30.86 -10.66 15.45
C TRP A 63 30.15 -11.15 14.19
N VAL A 64 30.45 -10.49 13.08
CA VAL A 64 29.95 -10.84 11.75
C VAL A 64 31.15 -11.12 10.85
N PRO A 65 31.28 -12.34 10.29
CA PRO A 65 32.36 -12.67 9.38
C PRO A 65 32.35 -11.80 8.12
N LEU A 66 33.55 -11.40 7.64
CA LEU A 66 33.70 -10.63 6.41
C LEU A 66 33.12 -11.37 5.20
N ASP A 67 33.15 -12.70 5.18
CA ASP A 67 32.53 -13.50 4.12
C ASP A 67 31.02 -13.27 4.02
N VAL A 68 30.36 -13.11 5.17
CA VAL A 68 28.94 -12.75 5.21
C VAL A 68 28.75 -11.32 4.72
N LEU A 69 29.62 -10.40 5.13
CA LEU A 69 29.55 -9.00 4.69
C LEU A 69 29.79 -8.85 3.16
N LEU A 70 30.65 -9.67 2.56
CA LEU A 70 30.90 -9.69 1.12
C LEU A 70 29.71 -10.22 0.30
N THR A 71 28.70 -10.84 0.94
CA THR A 71 27.44 -11.17 0.27
C THR A 71 26.56 -9.95 0.00
N PHE A 72 26.77 -8.82 0.71
CA PHE A 72 25.97 -7.61 0.50
C PHE A 72 26.36 -6.92 -0.81
N LYS A 73 25.37 -6.76 -1.69
CA LYS A 73 25.55 -6.23 -3.05
C LYS A 73 26.29 -4.88 -3.11
N ARG A 74 26.05 -3.98 -2.15
CA ARG A 74 26.68 -2.64 -2.16
C ARG A 74 28.12 -2.67 -1.66
N LEU A 75 28.43 -3.49 -0.66
CA LEU A 75 29.82 -3.65 -0.22
C LEU A 75 30.63 -4.35 -1.32
N LYS A 76 30.07 -5.41 -1.90
CA LYS A 76 30.69 -6.15 -3.02
C LYS A 76 30.99 -5.26 -4.23
N SER A 77 30.14 -4.27 -4.53
CA SER A 77 30.40 -3.33 -5.63
C SER A 77 31.52 -2.32 -5.34
N LEU A 78 31.92 -2.15 -4.07
CA LEU A 78 32.98 -1.23 -3.65
C LEU A 78 34.33 -1.95 -3.53
N SER A 79 34.35 -3.14 -2.93
CA SER A 79 35.53 -3.97 -2.81
C SER A 79 35.16 -5.44 -2.57
N GLU A 80 35.93 -6.36 -3.15
CA GLU A 80 35.86 -7.79 -2.87
C GLU A 80 37.01 -8.26 -1.93
N ASP A 81 37.98 -7.40 -1.67
CA ASP A 81 39.18 -7.72 -0.91
C ASP A 81 38.98 -7.46 0.59
N LYS A 82 39.02 -8.54 1.39
CA LYS A 82 38.90 -8.47 2.87
C LYS A 82 39.89 -7.49 3.50
N LYS A 83 41.14 -7.51 3.03
CA LYS A 83 42.21 -6.64 3.56
C LYS A 83 41.90 -5.17 3.37
N VAL A 84 41.45 -4.78 2.18
CA VAL A 84 41.07 -3.39 1.86
C VAL A 84 39.92 -2.93 2.74
N ILE A 85 38.94 -3.81 3.00
CA ILE A 85 37.79 -3.50 3.85
C ILE A 85 38.22 -3.27 5.31
N VAL A 86 39.10 -4.13 5.82
CA VAL A 86 39.63 -4.01 7.20
C VAL A 86 40.53 -2.79 7.36
N ASP A 87 41.43 -2.55 6.42
CA ASP A 87 42.34 -1.41 6.47
C ASP A 87 41.58 -0.08 6.30
N ALA A 88 40.47 -0.08 5.54
CA ALA A 88 39.58 1.07 5.45
C ALA A 88 38.86 1.35 6.78
N ILE A 89 38.23 0.34 7.40
CA ILE A 89 37.49 0.55 8.65
C ILE A 89 38.42 0.92 9.81
N ALA A 90 39.67 0.45 9.82
CA ALA A 90 40.68 0.84 10.80
C ALA A 90 41.04 2.34 10.74
N LYS A 91 40.76 3.02 9.63
CA LYS A 91 40.93 4.47 9.45
C LYS A 91 39.64 5.26 9.77
N SER A 92 38.57 4.62 10.24
CA SER A 92 37.33 5.32 10.62
C SER A 92 37.53 6.16 11.89
N ASP A 93 37.11 7.43 11.83
CA ASP A 93 37.11 8.34 12.97
C ASP A 93 35.90 8.14 13.90
N GLU A 94 34.84 7.45 13.45
CA GLU A 94 33.58 7.33 14.19
C GLU A 94 33.67 6.29 15.32
N GLY A 95 34.54 5.29 15.18
CA GLY A 95 34.76 4.22 16.17
C GLY A 95 33.52 3.35 16.43
N LEU A 96 32.59 3.27 15.47
CA LEU A 96 31.34 2.51 15.62
C LEU A 96 31.54 1.00 15.43
N VAL A 97 32.53 0.60 14.62
CA VAL A 97 32.79 -0.79 14.23
C VAL A 97 34.19 -1.19 14.68
N GLU A 98 34.29 -2.34 15.33
CA GLU A 98 35.54 -2.96 15.74
C GLU A 98 35.92 -4.09 14.79
N VAL A 99 37.23 -4.26 14.60
CA VAL A 99 37.84 -5.34 13.84
C VAL A 99 38.35 -6.40 14.81
N SER A 100 38.13 -7.68 14.50
CA SER A 100 38.68 -8.79 15.29
C SER A 100 40.21 -8.88 15.17
N GLU A 101 40.84 -9.53 16.15
CA GLU A 101 42.30 -9.72 16.15
C GLU A 101 42.81 -10.51 14.93
N ASP A 102 42.03 -11.51 14.49
CA ASP A 102 42.29 -12.30 13.28
C ASP A 102 42.00 -11.53 11.98
N ARG A 103 41.42 -10.33 12.05
CA ARG A 103 40.99 -9.50 10.91
C ARG A 103 40.00 -10.19 9.97
N GLU A 104 39.26 -11.18 10.46
CA GLU A 104 38.27 -11.91 9.65
C GLU A 104 36.81 -11.53 9.95
N LYS A 105 36.56 -10.82 11.07
CA LYS A 105 35.22 -10.48 11.55
C LYS A 105 35.13 -9.00 11.94
N LEU A 106 33.93 -8.43 11.82
CA LEU A 106 33.61 -7.09 12.29
C LEU A 106 32.45 -7.14 13.27
N ARG A 107 32.46 -6.29 14.30
CA ARG A 107 31.32 -6.11 15.21
C ARG A 107 31.05 -4.63 15.46
N ARG A 108 29.82 -4.32 15.88
CA ARG A 108 29.51 -3.00 16.43
C ARG A 108 30.13 -2.88 17.83
N HIS A 109 30.71 -1.72 18.14
CA HIS A 109 31.34 -1.45 19.43
C HIS A 109 30.34 -1.68 20.59
N PRO A 110 30.67 -2.51 21.60
CA PRO A 110 29.73 -2.91 22.65
C PRO A 110 29.28 -1.73 23.53
N GLU A 111 30.12 -0.71 23.70
CA GLU A 111 29.76 0.53 24.43
C GLU A 111 28.75 1.42 23.71
N ARG A 112 28.43 1.12 22.44
CA ARG A 112 27.39 1.82 21.66
C ARG A 112 26.25 0.86 21.35
N PRO A 113 25.48 0.38 22.35
CA PRO A 113 24.38 -0.54 22.09
C PRO A 113 23.32 0.09 21.19
N LEU A 114 22.49 -0.76 20.59
CA LEU A 114 21.35 -0.27 19.83
C LEU A 114 20.41 0.48 20.79
N PRO A 115 20.08 1.74 20.50
CA PRO A 115 19.14 2.45 21.32
C PRO A 115 17.74 1.87 21.20
N GLU A 116 16.98 1.91 22.29
CA GLU A 116 15.60 1.45 22.31
C GLU A 116 14.73 2.26 21.34
N MET A 117 13.94 1.56 20.54
CA MET A 117 13.06 2.16 19.53
C MET A 117 11.72 2.57 20.15
N ASN A 118 11.78 3.50 21.11
CA ASN A 118 10.61 4.03 21.80
C ASN A 118 9.90 5.11 20.97
N GLU A 119 8.69 5.48 21.36
CA GLU A 119 7.88 6.46 20.62
C GLU A 119 8.55 7.84 20.55
N GLU A 120 9.17 8.29 21.65
CA GLU A 120 9.92 9.55 21.71
C GLU A 120 11.09 9.57 20.72
N ARG A 121 11.89 8.50 20.68
CA ARG A 121 13.02 8.39 19.73
C ARG A 121 12.54 8.36 18.28
N ARG A 122 11.37 7.75 18.02
CA ARG A 122 10.75 7.77 16.70
C ARG A 122 10.35 9.19 16.30
N GLN A 123 9.74 9.95 17.21
CA GLN A 123 9.39 11.35 17.00
C GLN A 123 10.63 12.22 16.78
N GLU A 124 11.70 11.99 17.55
CA GLU A 124 12.99 12.67 17.37
C GLU A 124 13.58 12.38 15.97
N ILE A 125 13.61 11.11 15.55
CA ILE A 125 14.06 10.74 14.19
C ILE A 125 13.20 11.41 13.13
N TYR A 126 11.88 11.50 13.30
CA TYR A 126 11.00 12.17 12.36
C TYR A 126 11.22 13.69 12.33
N ALA A 127 11.51 14.30 13.48
CA ALA A 127 11.81 15.73 13.59
C ALA A 127 13.13 16.11 12.89
N ARG A 128 14.08 15.16 12.78
CA ARG A 128 15.32 15.32 12.01
C ARG A 128 15.33 14.62 10.65
N THR A 129 14.14 14.33 10.10
CA THR A 129 14.01 13.70 8.78
C THR A 129 13.19 14.57 7.84
N VAL A 130 13.73 14.77 6.64
CA VAL A 130 13.12 15.57 5.58
C VAL A 130 12.59 14.65 4.48
N TYR A 131 11.37 14.92 4.03
CA TYR A 131 10.79 14.35 2.84
C TYR A 131 11.17 15.18 1.63
N VAL A 132 11.76 14.53 0.61
CA VAL A 132 12.15 15.20 -0.64
C VAL A 132 11.51 14.47 -1.83
N LYS A 133 10.75 15.19 -2.65
CA LYS A 133 10.08 14.68 -3.86
C LYS A 133 10.48 15.45 -5.09
N GLY A 134 10.69 14.75 -6.20
CA GLY A 134 11.02 15.36 -7.50
C GLY A 134 12.13 14.65 -8.26
N PHE A 135 12.73 13.62 -7.64
CA PHE A 135 13.65 12.71 -8.31
C PHE A 135 12.96 11.94 -9.43
N ALA A 136 13.70 11.62 -10.50
CA ALA A 136 13.13 11.01 -11.69
C ALA A 136 12.79 9.54 -11.46
N PRO A 137 11.49 9.15 -11.42
CA PRO A 137 11.11 7.75 -11.20
C PRO A 137 11.32 6.88 -12.44
N GLN A 138 11.31 7.48 -13.64
CA GLN A 138 11.37 6.78 -14.94
C GLN A 138 12.81 6.60 -15.47
N ASN A 139 13.72 7.52 -15.16
CA ASN A 139 15.14 7.41 -15.57
C ASN A 139 16.01 6.77 -14.48
N GLY A 140 15.39 6.17 -13.46
CA GLY A 140 16.06 5.39 -12.42
C GLY A 140 17.14 6.15 -11.67
N THR A 141 16.79 7.23 -10.95
CA THR A 141 17.72 7.81 -9.96
C THR A 141 18.24 6.70 -9.04
N THR A 142 19.55 6.51 -9.03
CA THR A 142 20.21 5.45 -8.26
C THR A 142 20.54 5.92 -6.85
N MET A 143 20.89 4.97 -5.96
CA MET A 143 21.35 5.36 -4.62
C MET A 143 22.62 6.20 -4.68
N SER A 144 23.55 5.88 -5.59
CA SER A 144 24.80 6.63 -5.75
C SER A 144 24.56 8.08 -6.12
N GLU A 145 23.66 8.34 -7.10
CA GLU A 145 23.29 9.71 -7.47
C GLU A 145 22.66 10.48 -6.29
N LEU A 146 21.90 9.81 -5.42
CA LEU A 146 21.32 10.43 -4.23
C LEU A 146 22.41 10.75 -3.19
N VAL A 147 23.35 9.83 -2.97
CA VAL A 147 24.45 10.05 -2.04
C VAL A 147 25.30 11.24 -2.50
N GLU A 148 25.66 11.30 -3.78
CA GLU A 148 26.40 12.43 -4.38
C GLU A 148 25.60 13.74 -4.26
N PHE A 149 24.29 13.70 -4.50
CA PHE A 149 23.43 14.88 -4.38
C PHE A 149 23.36 15.39 -2.94
N PHE A 150 23.37 14.50 -1.95
CA PHE A 150 23.26 14.85 -0.54
C PHE A 150 24.62 15.07 0.15
N GLU A 151 25.74 14.71 -0.48
CA GLU A 151 27.09 14.87 0.07
C GLU A 151 27.46 16.32 0.46
N PRO A 152 27.10 17.36 -0.32
CA PRO A 152 27.35 18.75 0.08
C PRO A 152 26.58 19.18 1.34
N PHE A 153 25.51 18.46 1.68
CA PHE A 153 24.67 18.72 2.83
C PHE A 153 25.19 17.86 3.99
N THR A 154 26.09 18.43 4.78
CA THR A 154 26.88 17.71 5.80
C THR A 154 26.02 16.95 6.82
N LYS A 155 26.46 15.73 7.16
CA LYS A 155 25.93 14.78 8.17
C LYS A 155 24.55 14.14 7.88
N VAL A 156 24.27 13.75 6.65
CA VAL A 156 23.16 12.82 6.37
C VAL A 156 23.50 11.42 6.91
N THR A 157 22.68 10.92 7.84
CA THR A 157 22.85 9.59 8.45
C THR A 157 22.17 8.49 7.64
N ASN A 158 21.01 8.78 7.05
CA ASN A 158 20.23 7.76 6.34
C ASN A 158 19.43 8.35 5.19
N ILE A 159 19.44 7.66 4.05
CA ILE A 159 18.63 7.98 2.87
C ILE A 159 17.75 6.77 2.55
N VAL A 160 16.43 6.95 2.65
CA VAL A 160 15.44 5.91 2.38
C VAL A 160 14.68 6.23 1.10
N MET A 161 14.93 5.44 0.05
CA MET A 161 14.15 5.51 -1.19
C MET A 161 12.76 4.93 -1.01
N ARG A 162 11.73 5.71 -1.34
CA ARG A 162 10.35 5.23 -1.29
C ARG A 162 10.03 4.45 -2.55
N LYS A 163 9.73 3.16 -2.41
CA LYS A 163 9.34 2.28 -3.52
C LYS A 163 7.85 1.90 -3.42
N TYR A 164 7.25 1.51 -4.55
CA TYR A 164 5.97 0.82 -4.59
C TYR A 164 6.14 -0.53 -5.24
N HIS A 165 5.37 -1.50 -4.77
CA HIS A 165 5.29 -2.80 -5.42
C HIS A 165 4.34 -2.71 -6.62
N ASP A 166 4.91 -2.79 -7.82
CA ASP A 166 4.13 -2.79 -9.05
C ASP A 166 3.57 -4.20 -9.30
N LYS A 167 2.26 -4.38 -9.11
CA LYS A 167 1.59 -5.69 -9.20
C LYS A 167 1.75 -6.38 -10.56
N PRO A 168 1.67 -5.68 -11.72
CA PRO A 168 1.87 -6.28 -13.03
C PRO A 168 3.30 -6.79 -13.26
N THR A 169 4.32 -6.01 -12.87
CA THR A 169 5.72 -6.38 -13.10
C THR A 169 6.36 -7.15 -11.95
N LYS A 170 5.69 -7.25 -10.79
CA LYS A 170 6.20 -7.82 -9.52
C LYS A 170 7.55 -7.22 -9.09
N LYS A 171 7.77 -5.95 -9.42
CA LYS A 171 9.02 -5.24 -9.11
C LYS A 171 8.75 -4.05 -8.18
N TYR A 172 9.73 -3.74 -7.36
CA TYR A 172 9.72 -2.53 -6.55
C TYR A 172 10.24 -1.35 -7.37
N LEU A 173 9.34 -0.45 -7.75
CA LEU A 173 9.66 0.74 -8.53
C LEU A 173 9.78 1.96 -7.63
N PHE A 174 10.70 2.86 -7.98
CA PHE A 174 10.94 4.08 -7.23
C PHE A 174 9.80 5.09 -7.42
N LYS A 175 9.30 5.66 -6.32
CA LYS A 175 8.21 6.66 -6.31
C LYS A 175 8.67 8.08 -6.69
N GLY A 176 9.96 8.31 -6.89
CA GLY A 176 10.50 9.67 -7.12
C GLY A 176 10.58 10.52 -5.84
N SER A 177 10.57 9.88 -4.66
CA SER A 177 10.67 10.56 -3.36
C SER A 177 11.51 9.76 -2.37
N VAL A 178 12.20 10.47 -1.48
CA VAL A 178 13.12 9.91 -0.49
C VAL A 178 12.87 10.55 0.87
N PHE A 179 13.23 9.84 1.94
CA PHE A 179 13.39 10.40 3.27
C PHE A 179 14.86 10.51 3.59
N VAL A 180 15.29 11.67 4.06
CA VAL A 180 16.68 11.97 4.40
C VAL A 180 16.73 12.31 5.88
N THR A 181 17.39 11.48 6.67
CA THR A 181 17.59 11.69 8.10
C THR A 181 18.95 12.33 8.33
N PHE A 182 18.98 13.46 9.01
CA PHE A 182 20.20 14.17 9.39
C PHE A 182 20.63 13.81 10.81
N ALA A 183 21.91 14.03 11.13
CA ALA A 183 22.42 13.85 12.47
C ALA A 183 21.71 14.79 13.47
N GLU A 184 21.58 16.06 13.10
CA GLU A 184 21.02 17.11 13.96
C GLU A 184 19.81 17.80 13.33
N LYS A 185 18.90 18.31 14.18
CA LYS A 185 17.70 19.03 13.72
C LYS A 185 18.04 20.34 13.01
N GLU A 186 19.06 21.07 13.48
CA GLU A 186 19.49 22.33 12.89
C GLU A 186 19.91 22.17 11.41
N GLN A 187 20.48 21.02 11.07
CA GLN A 187 20.89 20.71 9.70
C GLN A 187 19.69 20.49 8.79
N CYS A 188 18.61 19.90 9.31
CA CYS A 188 17.34 19.79 8.60
C CYS A 188 16.75 21.17 8.31
N GLU A 189 16.77 22.05 9.29
CA GLU A 189 16.25 23.42 9.16
C GLU A 189 17.09 24.23 8.17
N LYS A 190 18.42 24.12 8.22
CA LYS A 190 19.33 24.71 7.21
C LYS A 190 19.04 24.16 5.81
N PHE A 191 18.83 22.86 5.67
CA PHE A 191 18.48 22.22 4.40
C PHE A 191 17.14 22.73 3.84
N LEU A 192 16.13 22.91 4.70
CA LEU A 192 14.85 23.48 4.29
C LEU A 192 14.94 24.98 3.96
N ALA A 193 15.77 25.73 4.68
CA ALA A 193 16.00 27.16 4.47
C ALA A 193 16.80 27.46 3.20
N GLN A 194 17.57 26.50 2.69
CA GLN A 194 18.36 26.63 1.45
C GLN A 194 17.49 26.76 0.19
N GLY A 195 16.16 26.65 0.32
CA GLY A 195 15.20 26.94 -0.74
C GLY A 195 14.87 25.72 -1.61
N PRO A 196 14.07 25.90 -2.68
CA PRO A 196 13.68 24.81 -3.56
C PRO A 196 14.89 24.31 -4.34
N LEU A 197 15.45 23.19 -3.88
CA LEU A 197 16.55 22.51 -4.54
C LEU A 197 16.12 22.06 -5.94
N LYS A 198 17.03 22.12 -6.90
CA LYS A 198 16.78 21.66 -8.26
C LYS A 198 17.57 20.39 -8.54
N TYR A 199 16.90 19.38 -9.06
CA TYR A 199 17.52 18.15 -9.53
C TYR A 199 17.16 17.92 -10.99
N LYS A 200 18.18 17.86 -11.86
CA LYS A 200 18.03 17.72 -13.33
C LYS A 200 17.01 18.71 -13.92
N GLY A 201 17.06 19.97 -13.47
CA GLY A 201 16.18 21.06 -13.91
C GLY A 201 14.76 21.08 -13.30
N LYS A 202 14.41 20.12 -12.44
CA LYS A 202 13.13 20.07 -11.72
C LYS A 202 13.27 20.53 -10.29
N GLU A 203 12.33 21.35 -9.83
CA GLU A 203 12.25 21.77 -8.43
C GLU A 203 11.82 20.61 -7.54
N LEU A 204 12.55 20.43 -6.45
CA LEU A 204 12.30 19.44 -5.43
C LEU A 204 11.35 20.04 -4.38
N ILE A 205 10.33 19.27 -4.04
CA ILE A 205 9.44 19.57 -2.93
C ILE A 205 10.08 18.98 -1.68
N CYS A 206 10.56 19.85 -0.80
CA CYS A 206 11.09 19.50 0.52
C CYS A 206 10.05 19.82 1.60
N LYS A 207 9.76 18.87 2.49
CA LYS A 207 8.87 19.05 3.65
C LYS A 207 9.42 18.30 4.85
N MET A 208 9.09 18.73 6.06
CA MET A 208 9.36 17.91 7.24
C MET A 208 8.59 16.59 7.13
N GLN A 209 9.17 15.51 7.65
CA GLN A 209 8.53 14.19 7.61
C GLN A 209 7.21 14.18 8.41
N ASN A 210 7.13 14.92 9.52
CA ASN A 210 5.91 15.08 10.31
C ASN A 210 4.77 15.68 9.48
N ASP A 211 5.01 16.84 8.85
CA ASP A 211 4.02 17.50 7.98
C ASP A 211 3.54 16.59 6.85
N TYR A 212 4.46 15.79 6.29
CA TYR A 212 4.12 14.80 5.27
C TYR A 212 3.16 13.72 5.82
N TYR A 213 3.43 13.20 7.01
CA TYR A 213 2.57 12.17 7.62
C TYR A 213 1.21 12.73 8.03
N GLU A 214 1.15 13.94 8.60
CA GLU A 214 -0.10 14.60 8.96
C GLU A 214 -0.97 14.84 7.72
N ALA A 215 -0.39 15.41 6.66
CA ALA A 215 -1.09 15.58 5.40
C ALA A 215 -1.59 14.24 4.83
N LYS A 216 -0.80 13.17 4.98
CA LYS A 216 -1.20 11.83 4.54
C LYS A 216 -2.34 11.24 5.39
N LYS A 217 -2.33 11.45 6.71
CA LYS A 217 -3.42 11.04 7.62
C LYS A 217 -4.72 11.73 7.22
N VAL A 218 -4.68 13.03 6.92
CA VAL A 218 -5.85 13.78 6.42
C VAL A 218 -6.34 13.23 5.07
N GLU A 219 -5.43 13.04 4.10
CA GLU A 219 -5.79 12.50 2.78
C GLU A 219 -6.45 11.10 2.87
N ILE A 220 -5.94 10.24 3.76
CA ILE A 220 -6.51 8.91 4.00
C ILE A 220 -7.91 9.02 4.61
N LYS A 221 -8.09 9.89 5.61
CA LYS A 221 -9.39 10.10 6.25
C LYS A 221 -10.43 10.63 5.27
N GLU A 222 -10.10 11.64 4.48
CA GLU A 222 -11.00 12.17 3.44
C GLU A 222 -11.34 11.11 2.38
N ARG A 223 -10.37 10.26 2.02
CA ARG A 223 -10.61 9.18 1.06
C ARG A 223 -11.55 8.12 1.65
N ALA A 224 -11.38 7.77 2.92
CA ALA A 224 -12.27 6.85 3.62
C ALA A 224 -13.69 7.42 3.70
N GLU A 225 -13.85 8.70 4.07
CA GLU A 225 -15.13 9.39 4.11
C GLU A 225 -15.82 9.41 2.73
N LYS A 226 -15.08 9.72 1.65
CA LYS A 226 -15.60 9.66 0.27
C LYS A 226 -16.03 8.26 -0.15
N ILE A 227 -15.37 7.20 0.34
CA ILE A 227 -15.74 5.82 0.07
C ILE A 227 -17.04 5.48 0.81
N GLU A 228 -17.13 5.83 2.09
CA GLU A 228 -18.33 5.61 2.90
C GLU A 228 -19.53 6.40 2.38
N GLU A 229 -19.34 7.65 1.98
CA GLU A 229 -20.40 8.45 1.35
C GLU A 229 -20.92 7.81 0.06
N ARG A 230 -20.03 7.25 -0.77
CA ARG A 230 -20.43 6.51 -1.99
C ARG A 230 -21.17 5.22 -1.67
N LYS A 231 -20.81 4.52 -0.59
CA LYS A 231 -21.53 3.32 -0.13
C LYS A 231 -22.94 3.70 0.35
N ARG A 232 -23.05 4.72 1.20
CA ARG A 232 -24.35 5.24 1.69
C ARG A 232 -25.28 5.64 0.55
N LYS A 233 -24.79 6.45 -0.41
CA LYS A 233 -25.57 6.83 -1.60
C LYS A 233 -26.02 5.64 -2.44
N LYS A 234 -25.21 4.58 -2.50
CA LYS A 234 -25.55 3.34 -3.21
C LYS A 234 -26.62 2.54 -2.45
N GLU A 235 -26.50 2.44 -1.13
CA GLU A 235 -27.48 1.78 -0.26
C GLU A 235 -28.82 2.52 -0.24
N GLU A 236 -28.82 3.84 -0.11
CA GLU A 236 -30.02 4.69 -0.23
C GLU A 236 -30.70 4.49 -1.59
N GLY A 237 -29.93 4.48 -2.68
CA GLY A 237 -30.45 4.20 -4.02
C GLY A 237 -31.04 2.80 -4.16
N ASN A 238 -30.40 1.79 -3.56
CA ASN A 238 -30.90 0.42 -3.54
C ASN A 238 -32.18 0.29 -2.70
N ASN A 239 -32.25 0.93 -1.53
CA ASN A 239 -33.41 0.93 -0.66
C ASN A 239 -34.60 1.68 -1.29
N ALA A 240 -34.35 2.79 -1.99
CA ALA A 240 -35.38 3.49 -2.76
C ALA A 240 -35.93 2.63 -3.89
N LEU A 241 -35.08 1.84 -4.58
CA LEU A 241 -35.54 0.87 -5.57
C LEU A 241 -36.31 -0.28 -4.93
N LEU A 242 -35.85 -0.79 -3.79
CA LEU A 242 -36.52 -1.84 -3.02
C LEU A 242 -37.94 -1.41 -2.61
N ALA A 243 -38.11 -0.18 -2.13
CA ALA A 243 -39.40 0.38 -1.73
C ALA A 243 -40.38 0.57 -2.90
N GLN A 244 -39.89 0.64 -4.14
CA GLN A 244 -40.74 0.70 -5.35
C GLN A 244 -41.18 -0.68 -5.84
N LEU A 245 -40.64 -1.77 -5.30
CA LEU A 245 -41.02 -3.12 -5.70
C LEU A 245 -42.26 -3.58 -4.92
N PRO A 246 -43.28 -4.14 -5.60
CA PRO A 246 -44.49 -4.64 -4.94
C PRO A 246 -44.17 -5.83 -4.04
N THR A 247 -44.71 -5.84 -2.82
CA THR A 247 -44.64 -6.96 -1.86
C THR A 247 -45.79 -7.95 -2.09
N GLY A 248 -45.60 -9.21 -1.68
CA GLY A 248 -46.55 -10.30 -1.95
C GLY A 248 -46.71 -10.64 -3.45
N ALA A 249 -45.74 -10.22 -4.28
CA ALA A 249 -45.82 -10.30 -5.73
C ALA A 249 -44.81 -11.30 -6.34
N CYS A 250 -44.05 -12.02 -5.52
CA CYS A 250 -43.06 -13.01 -5.96
C CYS A 250 -43.49 -14.43 -5.59
N VAL A 251 -43.52 -15.31 -6.59
CA VAL A 251 -43.85 -16.74 -6.43
C VAL A 251 -42.65 -17.58 -6.87
N PHE A 252 -42.25 -18.51 -6.02
CA PHE A 252 -41.27 -19.55 -6.31
C PHE A 252 -42.00 -20.74 -6.94
N MET A 253 -41.42 -21.31 -7.98
CA MET A 253 -41.93 -22.50 -8.65
C MET A 253 -40.87 -23.59 -8.65
N GLU A 254 -41.25 -24.80 -8.32
CA GLU A 254 -40.38 -25.98 -8.27
C GLU A 254 -41.04 -27.15 -9.02
N GLY A 255 -40.22 -28.02 -9.64
CA GLY A 255 -40.71 -29.10 -10.49
C GLY A 255 -40.85 -28.72 -11.97
N LEU A 256 -40.16 -27.66 -12.42
CA LEU A 256 -40.15 -27.27 -13.82
C LEU A 256 -39.42 -28.31 -14.68
N GLY A 257 -39.98 -28.65 -15.83
CA GLY A 257 -39.42 -29.62 -16.76
C GLY A 257 -38.20 -29.09 -17.51
N LYS A 258 -37.36 -29.99 -18.03
CA LYS A 258 -36.14 -29.61 -18.78
C LYS A 258 -36.43 -28.85 -20.08
N GLU A 259 -37.61 -29.08 -20.66
CA GLU A 259 -38.08 -28.40 -21.87
C GLU A 259 -38.97 -27.19 -21.57
N THR A 260 -39.33 -26.96 -20.30
CA THR A 260 -40.19 -25.85 -19.93
C THR A 260 -39.56 -24.53 -20.36
N THR A 261 -40.36 -23.64 -20.93
CA THR A 261 -39.91 -22.33 -21.37
C THR A 261 -40.58 -21.22 -20.55
N ARG A 262 -39.98 -20.02 -20.59
CA ARG A 262 -40.58 -18.83 -19.98
C ARG A 262 -41.96 -18.51 -20.54
N GLU A 263 -42.19 -18.87 -21.80
CA GLU A 263 -43.46 -18.66 -22.50
C GLU A 263 -44.50 -19.66 -21.99
N SER A 264 -44.15 -20.95 -21.85
CA SER A 264 -45.01 -21.97 -21.25
C SER A 264 -45.48 -21.58 -19.83
N ILE A 265 -44.55 -21.09 -18.99
CA ILE A 265 -44.86 -20.61 -17.64
C ILE A 265 -45.86 -19.45 -17.68
N LYS A 266 -45.66 -18.51 -18.61
CA LYS A 266 -46.50 -17.33 -18.75
C LYS A 266 -47.90 -17.68 -19.25
N GLU A 267 -48.00 -18.62 -20.19
CA GLU A 267 -49.28 -19.11 -20.71
C GLU A 267 -50.06 -19.87 -19.64
N ALA A 268 -49.40 -20.77 -18.89
CA ALA A 268 -50.05 -21.52 -17.81
C ALA A 268 -50.61 -20.62 -16.71
N ILE A 269 -49.88 -19.57 -16.32
CA ILE A 269 -50.35 -18.60 -15.31
C ILE A 269 -51.46 -17.70 -15.88
N ARG A 270 -51.40 -17.29 -17.15
CA ARG A 270 -52.47 -16.52 -17.80
C ARG A 270 -53.76 -17.31 -17.96
N ALA A 271 -53.67 -18.60 -18.24
CA ALA A 271 -54.83 -19.49 -18.37
C ALA A 271 -55.62 -19.60 -17.05
N LEU A 272 -54.96 -19.40 -15.90
CA LEU A 272 -55.61 -19.32 -14.59
C LEU A 272 -56.16 -17.93 -14.29
N ASP A 273 -55.40 -16.89 -14.63
CA ASP A 273 -55.78 -15.52 -14.38
C ASP A 273 -55.14 -14.54 -15.38
N GLU A 274 -55.94 -14.11 -16.35
CA GLU A 274 -55.54 -13.13 -17.35
C GLU A 274 -55.28 -11.73 -16.76
N THR A 275 -55.72 -11.47 -15.52
CA THR A 275 -55.55 -10.16 -14.87
C THR A 275 -54.17 -9.97 -14.22
N LEU A 276 -53.34 -11.03 -14.17
CA LEU A 276 -52.00 -11.02 -13.62
C LEU A 276 -50.97 -10.46 -14.61
N GLU A 277 -50.44 -9.28 -14.29
CA GLU A 277 -49.38 -8.65 -15.05
C GLU A 277 -47.99 -9.06 -14.56
N PHE A 278 -47.21 -9.69 -15.43
CA PHE A 278 -45.84 -10.13 -15.14
C PHE A 278 -44.86 -8.96 -15.20
N ALA A 279 -44.06 -8.83 -14.15
CA ALA A 279 -42.95 -7.87 -14.08
C ALA A 279 -41.64 -8.50 -14.56
N TYR A 280 -41.35 -9.73 -14.16
CA TYR A 280 -40.14 -10.48 -14.56
C TYR A 280 -40.30 -11.97 -14.26
N ILE A 281 -39.81 -12.83 -15.13
CA ILE A 281 -39.74 -14.28 -14.91
C ILE A 281 -38.26 -14.65 -14.87
N ASP A 282 -37.77 -15.02 -13.70
CA ASP A 282 -36.40 -15.46 -13.47
C ASP A 282 -36.34 -17.00 -13.56
N TYR A 283 -36.11 -17.47 -14.79
CA TYR A 283 -36.04 -18.89 -15.11
C TYR A 283 -35.08 -19.08 -16.30
N GLN A 284 -34.19 -20.08 -16.26
CA GLN A 284 -33.43 -20.51 -17.43
C GLN A 284 -33.90 -21.90 -17.88
N LYS A 285 -33.97 -22.10 -19.19
CA LYS A 285 -34.41 -23.38 -19.76
C LYS A 285 -33.49 -24.49 -19.25
N GLY A 286 -34.08 -25.53 -18.66
CA GLY A 286 -33.37 -26.65 -18.06
C GLY A 286 -33.24 -26.60 -16.53
N ASP A 287 -33.60 -25.47 -15.89
CA ASP A 287 -33.66 -25.38 -14.44
C ASP A 287 -34.91 -26.10 -13.90
N ALA A 288 -34.76 -26.75 -12.73
CA ALA A 288 -35.86 -27.43 -12.04
C ALA A 288 -36.75 -26.48 -11.22
N SER A 289 -36.31 -25.23 -11.05
CA SER A 289 -37.02 -24.21 -10.27
C SER A 289 -36.83 -22.81 -10.86
N GLY A 290 -37.71 -21.88 -10.50
CA GLY A 290 -37.69 -20.51 -11.01
C GLY A 290 -38.55 -19.56 -10.19
N TYR A 291 -38.42 -18.26 -10.44
CA TYR A 291 -39.18 -17.22 -9.75
C TYR A 291 -40.04 -16.42 -10.73
N VAL A 292 -41.28 -16.15 -10.36
CA VAL A 292 -42.21 -15.30 -11.11
C VAL A 292 -42.54 -14.07 -10.28
N ARG A 293 -42.34 -12.88 -10.86
CA ARG A 293 -42.66 -11.60 -10.23
C ARG A 293 -43.78 -10.89 -11.00
N PHE A 294 -44.76 -10.39 -10.27
CA PHE A 294 -45.88 -9.61 -10.78
C PHE A 294 -45.70 -8.10 -10.55
N ASN A 295 -46.41 -7.27 -11.33
CA ASN A 295 -46.38 -5.80 -11.21
C ASN A 295 -47.24 -5.28 -10.05
N LYS A 296 -48.32 -6.00 -9.72
CA LYS A 296 -49.27 -5.59 -8.68
C LYS A 296 -48.88 -6.19 -7.33
N GLN A 297 -49.09 -5.42 -6.27
CA GLN A 297 -48.96 -5.90 -4.89
C GLN A 297 -49.94 -7.04 -4.64
N ASP A 298 -49.52 -8.04 -3.86
CA ASP A 298 -50.30 -9.24 -3.51
C ASP A 298 -50.76 -10.13 -4.68
N ALA A 299 -50.33 -9.87 -5.91
CA ALA A 299 -50.68 -10.68 -7.07
C ALA A 299 -50.16 -12.14 -6.97
N GLY A 300 -49.07 -12.37 -6.24
CA GLY A 300 -48.61 -13.73 -5.94
C GLY A 300 -49.54 -14.48 -4.99
N LYS A 301 -50.15 -13.78 -4.03
CA LYS A 301 -51.19 -14.34 -3.14
C LYS A 301 -52.45 -14.70 -3.93
N GLN A 302 -52.89 -13.81 -4.82
CA GLN A 302 -54.04 -14.05 -5.69
C GLN A 302 -53.85 -15.26 -6.60
N LEU A 303 -52.63 -15.46 -7.12
CA LEU A 303 -52.31 -16.66 -7.89
C LEU A 303 -52.39 -17.93 -7.02
N LEU A 304 -51.85 -17.92 -5.79
CA LEU A 304 -51.92 -19.06 -4.89
C LEU A 304 -53.35 -19.42 -4.46
N GLU A 305 -54.22 -18.42 -4.26
CA GLU A 305 -55.63 -18.65 -3.92
C GLU A 305 -56.42 -19.32 -5.06
N LYS A 306 -56.00 -19.11 -6.31
CA LYS A 306 -56.62 -19.70 -7.51
C LYS A 306 -56.07 -21.09 -7.84
N LEU A 307 -54.98 -21.52 -7.20
CA LEU A 307 -54.40 -22.84 -7.38
C LEU A 307 -55.03 -23.85 -6.42
N THR A 308 -55.48 -24.99 -6.96
CA THR A 308 -55.87 -26.15 -6.14
C THR A 308 -54.60 -26.89 -5.72
N ASP A 309 -54.42 -27.15 -4.42
CA ASP A 309 -53.24 -27.80 -3.81
C ASP A 309 -51.87 -27.12 -4.03
N LYS A 310 -51.83 -25.85 -4.44
CA LYS A 310 -50.58 -25.11 -4.79
C LYS A 310 -49.79 -25.74 -5.94
N LYS A 311 -50.47 -26.48 -6.82
CA LYS A 311 -49.86 -27.17 -7.95
C LYS A 311 -50.42 -26.67 -9.28
N LEU A 312 -49.54 -26.57 -10.28
CA LEU A 312 -49.85 -26.15 -11.63
C LEU A 312 -49.26 -27.16 -12.61
N LYS A 313 -50.03 -27.58 -13.62
CA LYS A 313 -49.48 -28.37 -14.72
C LYS A 313 -48.87 -27.45 -15.78
N ILE A 314 -47.59 -27.63 -16.08
CA ILE A 314 -46.88 -26.92 -17.14
C ILE A 314 -46.17 -27.97 -18.01
N ASP A 315 -46.48 -28.03 -19.31
CA ASP A 315 -45.86 -28.95 -20.27
C ASP A 315 -45.78 -30.41 -19.77
N ASP A 316 -46.89 -30.93 -19.21
CA ASP A 316 -47.03 -32.25 -18.58
C ASP A 316 -46.29 -32.49 -17.25
N ALA A 317 -45.53 -31.50 -16.75
CA ALA A 317 -44.90 -31.53 -15.43
C ALA A 317 -45.81 -30.92 -14.35
N GLU A 318 -45.85 -31.54 -13.18
CA GLU A 318 -46.57 -31.05 -12.00
C GLU A 318 -45.64 -30.11 -11.21
N VAL A 319 -45.92 -28.81 -11.29
CA VAL A 319 -45.09 -27.73 -10.73
C VAL A 319 -45.73 -27.24 -9.43
N THR A 320 -44.97 -27.20 -8.34
CA THR A 320 -45.40 -26.62 -7.07
C THR A 320 -45.10 -25.12 -7.05
N ALA A 321 -46.08 -24.30 -6.67
CA ALA A 321 -45.95 -22.86 -6.56
C ALA A 321 -46.07 -22.41 -5.09
N GLU A 322 -45.04 -21.77 -4.58
CA GLU A 322 -45.00 -21.22 -3.23
C GLU A 322 -44.81 -19.71 -3.26
N LEU A 323 -45.62 -18.99 -2.49
CA LEU A 323 -45.41 -17.56 -2.30
C LEU A 323 -44.10 -17.34 -1.52
N LEU A 324 -43.25 -16.43 -1.97
CA LEU A 324 -42.18 -15.95 -1.10
C LEU A 324 -42.76 -15.04 -0.03
N VAL A 325 -42.48 -15.34 1.24
CA VAL A 325 -42.99 -14.61 2.39
C VAL A 325 -41.84 -13.96 3.17
N ASP A 326 -42.12 -12.77 3.72
CA ASP A 326 -41.34 -11.99 4.69
C ASP A 326 -39.84 -11.84 4.37
N GLU A 327 -38.98 -12.59 5.06
CA GLU A 327 -37.52 -12.43 4.98
C GLU A 327 -36.97 -12.88 3.63
N LYS A 328 -37.49 -14.00 3.10
CA LYS A 328 -37.05 -14.54 1.80
C LYS A 328 -37.47 -13.64 0.64
N GLU A 329 -38.66 -13.05 0.72
CA GLU A 329 -39.12 -12.06 -0.26
C GLU A 329 -38.23 -10.81 -0.22
N THR A 330 -37.94 -10.32 0.98
CA THR A 330 -37.09 -9.13 1.16
C THR A 330 -35.66 -9.35 0.64
N GLU A 331 -35.06 -10.51 0.88
CA GLU A 331 -33.73 -10.85 0.35
C GLU A 331 -33.71 -10.96 -1.18
N TYR A 332 -34.74 -11.59 -1.75
CA TYR A 332 -34.87 -11.69 -3.20
C TYR A 332 -35.04 -10.31 -3.84
N LEU A 333 -35.93 -9.47 -3.30
CA LEU A 333 -36.15 -8.12 -3.80
C LEU A 333 -34.91 -7.22 -3.64
N LYS A 334 -34.11 -7.39 -2.57
CA LYS A 334 -32.80 -6.71 -2.39
C LYS A 334 -31.82 -7.08 -3.50
N LYS A 335 -31.69 -8.36 -3.85
CA LYS A 335 -30.83 -8.81 -4.96
C LYS A 335 -31.24 -8.17 -6.29
N ILE A 336 -32.55 -8.07 -6.54
CA ILE A 336 -33.08 -7.43 -7.74
C ILE A 336 -32.82 -5.92 -7.75
N ALA A 337 -33.05 -5.23 -6.64
CA ALA A 337 -32.78 -3.80 -6.52
C ALA A 337 -31.30 -3.49 -6.79
N GLU A 338 -30.38 -4.32 -6.26
CA GLU A 338 -28.96 -4.23 -6.56
C GLU A 338 -28.63 -4.45 -8.05
N GLU A 339 -29.24 -5.46 -8.68
CA GLU A 339 -28.99 -5.75 -10.08
C GLU A 339 -29.52 -4.63 -10.99
N GLN A 340 -30.71 -4.10 -10.70
CA GLN A 340 -31.28 -2.96 -11.40
C GLN A 340 -30.41 -1.70 -11.24
N ALA A 341 -29.89 -1.45 -10.04
CA ALA A 341 -28.94 -0.37 -9.80
C ALA A 341 -27.65 -0.55 -10.62
N LYS A 342 -27.06 -1.77 -10.64
CA LYS A 342 -25.88 -2.10 -11.45
C LYS A 342 -26.15 -1.88 -12.95
N ARG A 343 -27.31 -2.32 -13.46
CA ARG A 343 -27.71 -2.12 -14.86
C ARG A 343 -27.86 -0.63 -15.22
N LYS A 344 -28.49 0.19 -14.36
CA LYS A 344 -28.63 1.64 -14.57
C LYS A 344 -27.27 2.36 -14.61
N VAL A 345 -26.33 2.00 -13.73
CA VAL A 345 -24.96 2.55 -13.74
C VAL A 345 -24.22 2.17 -15.03
N ASN A 346 -24.32 0.91 -15.44
CA ASN A 346 -23.67 0.42 -16.66
C ASN A 346 -24.24 1.08 -17.93
N ALA A 347 -25.55 1.35 -17.97
CA ALA A 347 -26.20 2.06 -19.07
C ALA A 347 -25.73 3.53 -19.16
N LYS A 348 -25.62 4.24 -18.02
CA LYS A 348 -25.06 5.61 -17.98
C LYS A 348 -23.60 5.67 -18.46
N ASN A 349 -22.79 4.66 -18.15
CA ASN A 349 -21.40 4.60 -18.60
C ASN A 349 -21.25 4.24 -20.08
N LYS A 350 -22.17 3.46 -20.67
CA LYS A 350 -22.20 3.21 -22.13
C LYS A 350 -22.57 4.45 -22.94
N GLY A 351 -23.40 5.37 -22.40
CA GLY A 351 -23.81 6.60 -23.07
C GLY A 351 -22.74 7.69 -23.18
N ARG A 352 -21.66 7.61 -22.38
CA ARG A 352 -20.55 8.59 -22.42
C ARG A 352 -19.40 8.22 -23.36
N GLY A 353 -19.40 7.00 -23.92
CA GLY A 353 -18.34 6.52 -24.80
C GLY A 353 -18.52 6.82 -26.30
N ASN A 354 -19.65 7.40 -26.73
CA ASN A 354 -20.00 7.43 -28.16
C ASN A 354 -20.47 8.79 -28.71
N ARG A 355 -20.12 9.91 -28.05
CA ARG A 355 -20.49 11.27 -28.51
C ARG A 355 -19.36 12.28 -28.60
N GLY A 356 -18.12 11.83 -28.73
CA GLY A 356 -17.01 12.75 -28.97
C GLY A 356 -15.70 12.06 -29.27
N ASN A 357 -15.57 11.44 -30.46
CA ASN A 357 -14.34 11.55 -31.24
C ASN A 357 -14.54 10.91 -32.63
N ASN A 358 -15.16 11.68 -33.53
CA ASN A 358 -15.06 11.40 -34.96
C ASN A 358 -14.22 12.50 -35.60
N ASN A 359 -12.98 12.68 -35.14
CA ASN A 359 -11.91 13.17 -36.00
C ASN A 359 -10.51 12.98 -35.39
N ARG A 360 -9.62 12.43 -36.22
CA ARG A 360 -8.15 12.45 -36.17
C ARG A 360 -7.39 11.34 -35.41
N ASN A 361 -6.82 10.52 -36.28
CA ASN A 361 -5.50 9.89 -36.25
C ASN A 361 -5.35 8.49 -35.61
N HIS A 362 -5.24 7.53 -36.54
CA HIS A 362 -4.49 6.30 -36.44
C HIS A 362 -3.06 6.53 -35.91
N HIS A 363 -2.68 5.89 -34.81
CA HIS A 363 -1.57 4.92 -34.80
C HIS A 363 -1.37 4.28 -33.42
N SER A 364 -1.32 2.93 -33.42
CA SER A 364 -0.62 2.05 -32.46
C SER A 364 -1.01 2.16 -30.97
N GLY A 365 -1.71 1.21 -30.35
CA GLY A 365 -1.38 -0.22 -30.27
C GLY A 365 -0.99 -0.54 -28.82
N GLY A 366 -1.92 -1.07 -28.00
CA GLY A 366 -1.59 -1.33 -26.59
C GLY A 366 -2.71 -1.72 -25.62
N ASN A 367 -3.51 -2.73 -25.97
CA ASN A 367 -4.07 -3.75 -25.07
C ASN A 367 -4.63 -3.32 -23.68
N ASN A 368 -5.80 -2.70 -23.63
CA ASN A 368 -6.51 -2.42 -22.37
C ASN A 368 -7.39 -3.62 -21.97
N LYS A 369 -6.81 -4.58 -21.24
CA LYS A 369 -7.54 -5.75 -20.70
C LYS A 369 -8.43 -5.33 -19.52
N ARG A 370 -9.74 -5.40 -19.79
CA ARG A 370 -10.89 -5.60 -18.89
C ARG A 370 -10.52 -5.91 -17.42
N LYS A 371 -10.73 -4.93 -16.53
CA LYS A 371 -10.71 -5.16 -15.08
C LYS A 371 -12.04 -5.81 -14.68
N ARG A 372 -12.03 -7.13 -14.52
CA ARG A 372 -13.09 -7.89 -13.82
C ARG A 372 -12.77 -7.76 -12.33
N ASP A 373 -13.66 -7.13 -11.58
CA ASP A 373 -13.59 -7.10 -10.12
C ASP A 373 -13.55 -8.54 -9.61
N ARG A 374 -12.38 -8.98 -9.17
CA ARG A 374 -12.23 -10.15 -8.32
C ARG A 374 -11.97 -9.64 -6.91
N ASN A 375 -12.97 -9.88 -6.09
CA ASN A 375 -12.87 -10.00 -4.65
C ASN A 375 -11.62 -10.83 -4.32
N ALA A 376 -10.71 -10.26 -3.55
CA ALA A 376 -9.56 -10.94 -3.00
C ALA A 376 -9.32 -10.33 -1.62
N GLU A 377 -9.50 -11.18 -0.63
CA GLU A 377 -9.25 -10.94 0.79
C GLU A 377 -7.89 -10.24 0.98
N GLN A 378 -7.90 -9.23 1.84
CA GLN A 378 -6.71 -8.53 2.25
C GLN A 378 -5.89 -9.45 3.14
N GLN A 379 -4.82 -9.99 2.57
CA GLN A 379 -3.65 -10.39 3.33
C GLN A 379 -2.85 -9.11 3.58
N GLU A 380 -2.95 -8.60 4.82
CA GLU A 380 -2.08 -7.55 5.33
C GLU A 380 -0.70 -8.14 5.56
N ASP A 381 0.33 -7.61 4.90
CA ASP A 381 1.70 -7.65 5.38
C ASP A 381 2.55 -6.54 4.73
N GLY A 382 3.12 -5.68 5.59
CA GLY A 382 4.44 -5.07 5.38
C GLY A 382 4.54 -3.70 4.70
N ASP A 383 4.04 -2.63 5.31
CA ASP A 383 4.67 -1.30 5.17
C ASP A 383 4.77 -0.64 6.55
N GLY A 384 5.99 -0.21 6.91
CA GLY A 384 6.34 0.29 8.23
C GLY A 384 5.74 1.67 8.52
N GLY A 385 4.52 1.68 9.07
CA GLY A 385 3.87 2.85 9.64
C GLY A 385 2.85 2.46 10.72
N GLU A 386 3.24 2.69 11.98
CA GLU A 386 2.49 2.50 13.25
C GLU A 386 1.99 1.08 13.59
N PRO A 387 2.42 0.47 14.72
CA PRO A 387 1.74 -0.70 15.28
C PRO A 387 0.37 -0.30 15.85
N PRO A 388 -0.65 -1.17 15.79
CA PRO A 388 -1.95 -0.87 16.38
C PRO A 388 -1.84 -0.79 17.91
N VAL A 389 -2.32 0.33 18.48
CA VAL A 389 -2.54 0.49 19.92
C VAL A 389 -3.57 -0.56 20.35
N LYS A 390 -3.14 -1.55 21.12
CA LYS A 390 -4.05 -2.46 21.81
C LYS A 390 -4.88 -1.63 22.79
N LYS A 391 -6.20 -1.63 22.60
CA LYS A 391 -7.14 -1.29 23.67
C LYS A 391 -7.11 -2.45 24.65
N ASP A 392 -6.53 -2.25 25.82
CA ASP A 392 -6.71 -3.18 26.93
C ASP A 392 -8.19 -3.16 27.34
N ALA A 393 -8.86 -4.26 27.00
CA ALA A 393 -10.13 -4.64 27.58
C ALA A 393 -9.85 -5.29 28.93
N THR A 394 -9.69 -4.49 29.98
CA THR A 394 -9.95 -4.94 31.34
C THR A 394 -11.31 -4.40 31.76
N GLY A 395 -12.33 -5.21 31.51
CA GLY A 395 -13.58 -5.14 32.27
C GLY A 395 -13.26 -5.51 33.71
N LYS A 396 -13.34 -4.53 34.62
CA LYS A 396 -13.60 -4.75 36.02
C LYS A 396 -14.68 -3.78 36.45
N GLU A 397 -15.77 -4.36 36.94
CA GLU A 397 -16.90 -3.70 37.55
C GLU A 397 -16.44 -2.68 38.59
N ALA A 398 -16.92 -1.45 38.46
CA ALA A 398 -16.95 -0.49 39.54
C ALA A 398 -18.43 -0.09 39.72
N THR A 399 -19.13 -0.89 40.50
CA THR A 399 -20.42 -0.53 41.10
C THR A 399 -20.23 0.71 41.97
N LYS A 400 -20.95 1.77 41.63
CA LYS A 400 -21.15 2.98 42.44
C LYS A 400 -21.81 2.58 43.77
N PRO A 401 -21.35 3.06 44.94
CA PRO A 401 -22.11 2.90 46.17
C PRO A 401 -23.17 4.00 46.25
N THR A 402 -24.43 3.60 46.24
CA THR A 402 -25.55 4.39 46.73
C THR A 402 -25.54 4.34 48.26
N ALA A 403 -25.59 5.52 48.87
CA ALA A 403 -25.82 5.69 50.29
C ALA A 403 -27.25 5.27 50.64
N GLU A 404 -27.39 4.32 51.56
CA GLU A 404 -28.58 4.16 52.38
C GLU A 404 -28.15 4.01 53.84
N SER A 405 -28.79 4.87 54.63
CA SER A 405 -28.80 4.90 56.08
C SER A 405 -29.69 3.78 56.64
N GLU A 406 -29.26 3.19 57.75
CA GLU A 406 -30.04 2.89 58.97
C GLU A 406 -29.67 1.54 59.62
N ALA A 407 -29.08 1.67 60.81
CA ALA A 407 -29.44 1.00 62.06
C ALA A 407 -29.44 -0.55 62.15
N LYS A 408 -28.56 -1.07 63.04
CA LYS A 408 -28.91 -1.56 64.41
C LYS A 408 -28.32 -2.95 64.75
N ALA A 409 -27.68 -2.99 65.93
CA ALA A 409 -27.43 -4.12 66.85
C ALA A 409 -26.47 -5.23 66.39
N ALA A 410 -25.77 -6.00 67.23
CA ALA A 410 -25.26 -5.97 68.60
C ALA A 410 -24.79 -7.42 68.87
N ALA A 411 -23.76 -7.61 69.71
CA ALA A 411 -23.24 -8.90 70.22
C ALA A 411 -22.57 -9.78 69.14
N GLU A 412 -21.43 -10.42 69.37
CA GLU A 412 -20.82 -10.94 70.60
C GLU A 412 -19.29 -11.06 70.37
#